data_AF-A0A7S2HB16-F1
#
_entry.id   AF-A0A7S2HB16-F1
#
_cell.length_a   1.000
_cell.length_b   1.000
_cell.length_c   1.000
_cell.angle_alpha   90.00
_cell.angle_beta   90.00
_cell.angle_gamma   90.00
#
_symmetry.space_group_name_H-M   'P 1'
#
loop_
_entity.id
_entity.type
_entity.pdbx_description
1 polymer ?
#
loop_
_entity_poly.entity_id
_entity_poly.type
_entity_poly.pdbx_seq_one_letter_code
_entity_poly.pdbx_strand_id
1 'polypeptide(L)'
;PAEAHALSCTGSDNHTMGYHDLAIPLRFLALLGHFFAVLIALSAMRDNVMVSLPFSYTESALNSRLESARASMIVAFCCIAVNAVGFFGGFSTFDIAMSLFHIVAHALGSILFSLVVINKAHYLYLWYIVIFFSVPQLLCELYGFGSVLLLGKRRW
;
A
#
# COMPACT_ATOMS: atom_id res chain seq x y z
N PRO A 1 -32.21 -51.06 -23.25
CA PRO A 1 -32.62 -49.67 -22.94
C PRO A 1 -32.63 -49.43 -21.43
N ALA A 2 -31.49 -49.00 -20.86
CA ALA A 2 -31.37 -48.31 -19.55
C ALA A 2 -29.91 -48.13 -19.04
N GLU A 3 -28.85 -48.40 -19.81
CA GLU A 3 -27.46 -48.29 -19.31
C GLU A 3 -26.54 -47.43 -20.19
N ALA A 4 -27.05 -46.30 -20.68
CA ALA A 4 -26.26 -45.35 -21.49
C ALA A 4 -26.34 -43.89 -20.98
N HIS A 5 -26.62 -43.68 -19.69
CA HIS A 5 -26.79 -42.35 -19.09
C HIS A 5 -25.85 -42.06 -17.89
N ALA A 6 -24.74 -42.80 -17.77
CA ALA A 6 -23.79 -42.63 -16.67
C ALA A 6 -22.47 -41.92 -17.05
N LEU A 7 -22.43 -41.19 -18.18
CA LEU A 7 -21.21 -40.53 -18.68
C LEU A 7 -21.53 -39.17 -19.32
N SER A 8 -22.00 -38.19 -18.54
CA SER A 8 -21.97 -36.78 -18.99
C SER A 8 -22.19 -35.77 -17.86
N CYS A 9 -21.39 -35.83 -16.80
CA CYS A 9 -21.21 -34.70 -15.89
C CYS A 9 -19.73 -34.51 -15.57
N THR A 10 -18.87 -34.57 -16.60
CA THR A 10 -17.60 -33.83 -16.58
C THR A 10 -17.93 -32.38 -16.93
N GLY A 11 -18.62 -31.70 -16.01
CA GLY A 11 -18.72 -30.26 -16.02
C GLY A 11 -17.36 -29.74 -15.57
N SER A 12 -16.54 -29.34 -16.54
CA SER A 12 -15.41 -28.47 -16.31
C SER A 12 -15.95 -27.23 -15.60
N ASP A 13 -15.82 -27.21 -14.26
CA ASP A 13 -15.96 -26.00 -13.47
C ASP A 13 -14.84 -25.07 -13.92
N ASN A 14 -15.10 -24.37 -15.02
CA ASN A 14 -14.41 -23.14 -15.37
C ASN A 14 -14.74 -22.17 -14.25
N HIS A 15 -13.94 -22.27 -13.18
CA HIS A 15 -13.91 -21.38 -12.04
C HIS A 15 -13.53 -20.01 -12.61
N THR A 16 -14.52 -19.32 -13.17
CA THR A 16 -14.47 -17.92 -13.51
C THR A 16 -14.48 -17.21 -12.16
N MET A 17 -13.34 -17.26 -11.47
CA MET A 17 -13.05 -16.46 -10.29
C MET A 17 -13.42 -15.04 -10.68
N GLY A 18 -14.48 -14.50 -10.08
CA GLY A 18 -14.85 -13.13 -10.34
C GLY A 18 -13.64 -12.26 -9.99
N TYR A 19 -13.33 -11.25 -10.81
CA TYR A 19 -12.26 -10.30 -10.50
C TYR A 19 -12.42 -9.71 -9.07
N HIS A 20 -13.65 -9.63 -8.58
CA HIS A 20 -13.99 -9.25 -7.22
C HIS A 20 -13.42 -10.19 -6.14
N ASP A 21 -13.38 -11.50 -6.39
CA ASP A 21 -12.92 -12.51 -5.41
C ASP A 21 -11.40 -12.45 -5.21
N LEU A 22 -10.66 -12.03 -6.25
CA LEU A 22 -9.21 -11.85 -6.22
C LEU A 22 -8.80 -10.46 -5.75
N ALA A 23 -9.61 -9.43 -6.00
CA ALA A 23 -9.27 -8.05 -5.66
C ALA A 23 -9.10 -7.85 -4.15
N ILE A 24 -9.92 -8.51 -3.33
CA ILE A 24 -9.88 -8.42 -1.86
C ILE A 24 -8.55 -8.96 -1.30
N PRO A 25 -8.17 -10.24 -1.54
CA PRO A 25 -6.91 -10.78 -1.03
C PRO A 25 -5.69 -10.07 -1.65
N LEU A 26 -5.76 -9.64 -2.92
CA LEU A 26 -4.68 -8.91 -3.56
C LEU A 26 -4.44 -7.54 -2.92
N ARG A 27 -5.51 -6.82 -2.57
CA ARG A 27 -5.42 -5.54 -1.85
C ARG A 27 -4.85 -5.71 -0.45
N PHE A 28 -5.26 -6.75 0.27
CA PHE A 28 -4.65 -7.09 1.56
C PHE A 28 -3.15 -7.34 1.43
N LEU A 29 -2.75 -8.14 0.43
CA LEU A 29 -1.35 -8.45 0.19
C LEU A 29 -0.53 -7.21 -0.19
N ALA A 30 -1.09 -6.32 -1.03
CA ALA A 30 -0.44 -5.07 -1.41
C ALA A 30 -0.25 -4.14 -0.22
N LEU A 31 -1.28 -4.00 0.63
CA LEU A 31 -1.22 -3.21 1.87
C LEU A 31 -0.15 -3.77 2.82
N LEU A 32 -0.12 -5.09 3.02
CA LEU A 32 0.84 -5.77 3.88
C LEU A 32 2.27 -5.67 3.34
N GLY A 33 2.44 -5.83 2.03
CA GLY A 33 3.74 -5.67 1.37
C GLY A 33 4.26 -4.24 1.49
N HIS A 34 3.40 -3.24 1.36
CA HIS A 34 3.76 -1.84 1.56
C HIS A 34 4.13 -1.56 3.03
N PHE A 35 3.38 -2.12 3.99
CA PHE A 35 3.73 -2.05 5.42
C PHE A 35 5.13 -2.61 5.71
N PHE A 36 5.45 -3.80 5.20
CA PHE A 36 6.77 -4.38 5.38
C PHE A 36 7.87 -3.58 4.68
N ALA A 37 7.62 -3.05 3.48
CA ALA A 37 8.58 -2.19 2.78
C ALA A 37 8.92 -0.93 3.61
N VAL A 38 7.93 -0.30 4.23
CA VAL A 38 8.14 0.85 5.12
C VAL A 38 8.86 0.44 6.41
N LEU A 39 8.57 -0.73 7.00
CA LEU A 39 9.33 -1.24 8.15
C LEU A 39 10.80 -1.51 7.85
N ILE A 40 11.09 -2.11 6.69
CA ILE A 40 12.46 -2.37 6.23
C ILE A 40 13.16 -1.04 5.98
N ALA A 41 12.49 -0.08 5.34
CA ALA A 41 13.02 1.25 5.13
C ALA A 41 13.30 2.00 6.43
N LEU A 42 12.48 1.82 7.47
CA LEU A 42 12.69 2.43 8.78
C LEU A 42 13.95 1.86 9.45
N SER A 43 14.12 0.53 9.38
CA SER A 43 15.29 -0.15 9.94
C SER A 43 16.59 0.25 9.22
N ALA A 44 16.54 0.39 7.89
CA ALA A 44 17.69 0.77 7.06
C ALA A 44 17.95 2.29 7.01
N MET A 45 17.01 3.12 7.50
CA MET A 45 17.08 4.58 7.39
C MET A 45 18.35 5.15 8.03
N ARG A 46 18.77 4.60 9.17
CA ARG A 46 19.94 5.11 9.90
C ARG A 46 21.22 4.93 9.07
N ASP A 47 21.36 3.78 8.40
CA ASP A 47 22.50 3.48 7.55
C ASP A 47 22.46 4.28 6.24
N ASN A 48 21.26 4.47 5.67
CA ASN A 48 21.07 5.29 4.47
C ASN A 48 21.40 6.77 4.70
N VAL A 49 20.99 7.31 5.86
CA VAL A 49 21.30 8.70 6.21
C VAL A 49 22.81 8.86 6.43
N MET A 50 23.46 7.96 7.18
CA MET A 50 24.91 8.04 7.43
C MET A 50 25.76 8.04 6.15
N VAL A 51 25.36 7.27 5.11
CA VAL A 51 26.07 7.25 3.82
C VAL A 51 25.82 8.50 2.97
N SER A 52 24.70 9.19 3.21
CA SER A 52 24.35 10.43 2.49
C SER A 52 25.01 11.70 3.06
N LEU A 53 25.79 11.60 4.15
CA LEU A 53 26.45 12.75 4.74
C LEU A 53 27.84 13.02 4.12
N PRO A 54 28.21 14.30 3.94
CA PRO A 54 29.56 14.67 3.52
C PRO A 54 30.60 14.38 4.62
N PHE A 55 31.86 14.20 4.22
CA PHE A 55 32.99 13.82 5.08
C PHE A 55 33.27 14.80 6.24
N SER A 56 32.72 16.01 6.18
CA SER A 56 32.73 16.99 7.26
C SER A 56 31.28 17.33 7.61
N TYR A 57 30.77 16.75 8.69
CA TYR A 57 29.42 17.00 9.17
C TYR A 57 29.43 17.45 10.63
N THR A 58 28.50 18.35 10.95
CA THR A 58 28.20 18.73 12.32
C THR A 58 27.11 17.79 12.86
N GLU A 59 27.23 17.31 14.10
CA GLU A 59 26.24 16.40 14.70
C GLU A 59 24.81 16.97 14.72
N SER A 60 24.66 18.29 14.81
CA SER A 60 23.35 18.95 14.73
C SER A 60 22.66 18.80 13.36
N ALA A 61 23.45 18.78 12.28
CA ALA A 61 22.94 18.59 10.91
C ALA A 61 22.57 17.12 10.64
N LEU A 62 23.22 16.16 11.30
CA LEU A 62 22.86 14.75 11.24
C LEU A 62 21.53 14.48 11.96
N ASN A 63 21.38 14.98 13.19
CA ASN A 63 20.18 14.76 13.99
C ASN A 63 18.94 15.38 13.34
N SER A 64 19.03 16.59 12.77
CA SER A 64 17.90 17.21 12.07
C SER A 64 17.47 16.44 10.82
N ARG A 65 18.40 15.85 10.07
CA ARG A 65 18.08 15.02 8.89
C ARG A 65 17.48 13.67 9.27
N LEU A 66 18.00 13.03 10.32
CA LEU A 66 17.43 11.80 10.87
C LEU A 66 16.00 12.02 11.38
N GLU A 67 15.74 13.12 12.09
CA GLU A 67 14.40 13.49 12.54
C GLU A 67 13.45 13.75 11.37
N SER A 68 13.90 14.46 10.32
CA SER A 68 13.08 14.66 9.12
C SER A 68 12.75 13.36 8.38
N ALA A 69 13.73 12.46 8.24
CA ALA A 69 13.51 11.16 7.63
C ALA A 69 12.53 10.32 8.48
N ARG A 70 12.70 10.32 9.81
CA ARG A 70 11.79 9.65 10.75
C ARG A 70 10.37 10.20 10.65
N ALA A 71 10.21 11.51 10.55
CA ALA A 71 8.91 12.16 10.37
C ALA A 71 8.21 11.66 9.10
N SER A 72 8.92 11.55 7.98
CA SER A 72 8.34 11.00 6.72
C SER A 72 7.85 9.56 6.89
N MET A 73 8.60 8.73 7.62
CA MET A 73 8.23 7.34 7.90
C MET A 73 6.99 7.25 8.78
N ILE A 74 6.88 8.10 9.81
CA ILE A 74 5.68 8.18 10.66
C ILE A 74 4.46 8.55 9.82
N VAL A 75 4.58 9.54 8.92
CA VAL A 75 3.50 9.92 8.00
C VAL A 75 3.10 8.74 7.11
N ALA A 76 4.07 7.99 6.58
CA ALA A 76 3.81 6.79 5.79
C ALA A 76 3.01 5.74 6.60
N PHE A 77 3.41 5.46 7.84
CA PHE A 77 2.68 4.55 8.73
C PHE A 77 1.27 5.03 9.02
N CYS A 78 1.06 6.32 9.28
CA CYS A 78 -0.28 6.88 9.47
C CYS A 78 -1.15 6.69 8.22
N CYS A 79 -0.62 6.93 7.03
CA CYS A 79 -1.36 6.71 5.78
C CYS A 79 -1.75 5.24 5.59
N ILE A 80 -0.83 4.31 5.87
CA ILE A 80 -1.10 2.87 5.81
C ILE A 80 -2.16 2.47 6.84
N ALA A 81 -2.09 3.02 8.06
CA ALA A 81 -3.06 2.73 9.11
C ALA A 81 -4.48 3.17 8.71
N VAL A 82 -4.63 4.36 8.12
CA VAL A 82 -5.92 4.82 7.60
C VAL A 82 -6.42 3.92 6.48
N ASN A 83 -5.55 3.55 5.52
CA ASN A 83 -5.90 2.59 4.46
C ASN A 83 -6.28 1.22 5.01
N ALA A 84 -5.67 0.77 6.10
CA ALA A 84 -6.01 -0.48 6.77
C ALA A 84 -7.40 -0.41 7.41
N VAL A 85 -7.69 0.66 8.16
CA VAL A 85 -9.01 0.88 8.76
C VAL A 85 -10.09 0.93 7.69
N GLY A 86 -9.84 1.64 6.59
CA GLY A 86 -10.78 1.73 5.49
C GLY A 86 -10.99 0.42 4.73
N PHE A 87 -9.93 -0.38 4.57
CA PHE A 87 -10.00 -1.74 4.02
C PHE A 87 -10.81 -2.69 4.91
N PHE A 88 -10.53 -2.75 6.22
CA PHE A 88 -11.27 -3.59 7.16
C PHE A 88 -12.72 -3.10 7.38
N GLY A 89 -12.96 -1.80 7.26
CA GLY A 89 -14.30 -1.20 7.31
C GLY A 89 -15.14 -1.45 6.04
N GLY A 90 -14.53 -1.95 4.96
CA GLY A 90 -15.23 -2.26 3.70
C GLY A 90 -15.69 -1.03 2.91
N PHE A 91 -15.37 0.19 3.33
CA PHE A 91 -15.90 1.42 2.71
C PHE A 91 -15.40 1.64 1.27
N SER A 92 -14.17 1.22 0.99
CA SER A 92 -13.47 1.42 -0.29
C SER A 92 -13.44 0.16 -1.17
N THR A 93 -13.81 -1.00 -0.63
CA THR A 93 -13.63 -2.31 -1.28
C THR A 93 -14.70 -2.62 -2.34
N PHE A 94 -15.80 -1.87 -2.35
CA PHE A 94 -16.91 -2.08 -3.30
C PHE A 94 -16.72 -1.43 -4.68
N ASP A 95 -15.73 -0.54 -4.82
CA ASP A 95 -15.40 0.06 -6.11
C ASP A 95 -14.13 -0.59 -6.69
N ILE A 96 -14.28 -1.33 -7.80
CA ILE A 96 -13.18 -2.02 -8.47
C ILE A 96 -12.08 -1.07 -8.91
N ALA A 97 -12.44 0.10 -9.45
CA ALA A 97 -11.45 1.03 -10.00
C ALA A 97 -10.58 1.60 -8.86
N MET A 98 -11.22 1.94 -7.73
CA MET A 98 -10.52 2.39 -6.53
C MET A 98 -9.65 1.26 -5.97
N SER A 99 -10.18 0.05 -5.83
CA SER A 99 -9.42 -1.10 -5.31
C SER A 99 -8.16 -1.38 -6.13
N LEU A 100 -8.26 -1.37 -7.47
CA LEU A 100 -7.13 -1.55 -8.37
C LEU A 100 -6.11 -0.40 -8.25
N PHE A 101 -6.58 0.84 -8.15
CA PHE A 101 -5.69 1.99 -7.92
C PHE A 101 -4.90 1.83 -6.61
N HIS A 102 -5.56 1.44 -5.51
CA HIS A 102 -4.89 1.19 -4.23
C HIS A 102 -3.84 0.07 -4.34
N ILE A 103 -4.15 -1.03 -5.04
CA ILE A 103 -3.22 -2.14 -5.25
C ILE A 103 -1.97 -1.65 -6.00
N VAL A 104 -2.15 -0.99 -7.15
CA VAL A 104 -1.05 -0.51 -7.98
C VAL A 104 -0.21 0.52 -7.23
N ALA A 105 -0.84 1.47 -6.56
CA ALA A 105 -0.12 2.50 -5.81
C ALA A 105 0.67 1.91 -4.62
N HIS A 106 0.11 0.91 -3.91
CA HIS A 106 0.83 0.23 -2.83
C HIS A 106 2.01 -0.59 -3.35
N ALA A 107 1.83 -1.31 -4.47
CA ALA A 107 2.88 -2.08 -5.10
C ALA A 107 4.02 -1.21 -5.65
N LEU A 108 3.70 -0.10 -6.34
CA LEU A 108 4.71 0.84 -6.82
C LEU A 108 5.44 1.50 -5.66
N GLY A 109 4.71 1.93 -4.63
CA GLY A 109 5.30 2.51 -3.43
C GLY A 109 6.23 1.52 -2.71
N SER A 110 5.87 0.24 -2.60
CA SER A 110 6.71 -0.77 -1.95
C SER A 110 7.99 -1.08 -2.74
N ILE A 111 7.89 -1.12 -4.07
CA ILE A 111 9.05 -1.27 -4.97
C ILE A 111 9.99 -0.07 -4.81
N LEU A 112 9.47 1.16 -4.84
CA LEU A 112 10.28 2.36 -4.68
C LEU A 112 10.95 2.47 -3.30
N PHE A 113 10.23 2.13 -2.22
CA PHE A 113 10.83 2.05 -0.89
C PHE A 113 11.98 1.03 -0.85
N SER A 114 11.80 -0.13 -1.47
CA SER A 114 12.83 -1.16 -1.56
C SER A 114 14.04 -0.68 -2.36
N LEU A 115 13.84 0.03 -3.47
CA LEU A 115 14.93 0.64 -4.26
C LEU A 115 15.70 1.71 -3.48
N VAL A 116 15.02 2.52 -2.66
CA VAL A 116 15.69 3.50 -1.79
C VAL A 116 16.57 2.81 -0.75
N VAL A 117 16.09 1.70 -0.18
CA VAL A 117 16.87 0.89 0.78
C VAL A 117 18.10 0.28 0.12
N ILE A 118 17.95 -0.34 -1.04
CA ILE A 118 19.05 -1.01 -1.76
C ILE A 118 20.12 -0.01 -2.19
N ASN A 119 19.71 1.14 -2.73
CA ASN A 119 20.64 2.14 -3.26
C ASN A 119 21.19 3.12 -2.22
N LYS A 120 20.82 2.97 -0.93
CA LYS A 120 21.13 3.94 0.14
C LYS A 120 20.84 5.38 -0.28
N ALA A 121 19.68 5.58 -0.91
CA ALA A 121 19.35 6.85 -1.55
C ALA A 121 19.13 7.97 -0.51
N HIS A 122 19.35 9.22 -0.92
CA HIS A 122 19.22 10.39 -0.06
C HIS A 122 17.82 10.49 0.59
N TYR A 123 17.75 10.95 1.85
CA TYR A 123 16.50 10.96 2.63
C TYR A 123 15.33 11.73 1.97
N LEU A 124 15.63 12.66 1.06
CA LEU A 124 14.62 13.40 0.29
C LEU A 124 13.75 12.47 -0.59
N TYR A 125 14.30 11.35 -1.08
CA TYR A 125 13.52 10.38 -1.86
C TYR A 125 12.39 9.75 -1.05
N LEU A 126 12.56 9.57 0.27
CA LEU A 126 11.50 9.06 1.15
C LEU A 126 10.32 10.04 1.17
N TRP A 127 10.59 11.34 1.29
CA TRP A 127 9.56 12.38 1.25
C TRP A 127 8.80 12.38 -0.07
N TYR A 128 9.51 12.29 -1.20
CA TYR A 128 8.85 12.24 -2.51
C TYR A 128 7.96 10.99 -2.64
N ILE A 129 8.43 9.81 -2.22
CA ILE A 129 7.64 8.58 -2.30
C ILE A 129 6.37 8.70 -1.46
N VAL A 130 6.47 9.21 -0.23
CA VAL A 130 5.32 9.37 0.67
C VAL A 130 4.30 10.37 0.07
N ILE A 131 4.77 11.50 -0.45
CA ILE A 131 3.88 12.52 -1.03
C ILE A 131 3.22 12.01 -2.32
N PHE A 132 3.93 11.29 -3.19
CA PHE A 132 3.38 10.85 -4.48
C PHE A 132 2.52 9.59 -4.39
N PHE A 133 2.86 8.64 -3.53
CA PHE A 133 2.16 7.37 -3.46
C PHE A 133 1.21 7.35 -2.26
N SER A 134 1.67 7.68 -1.06
CA SER A 134 0.87 7.54 0.16
C SER A 134 -0.22 8.61 0.29
N VAL A 135 0.03 9.87 -0.11
CA VAL A 135 -0.98 10.96 0.03
C VAL A 135 -2.17 10.77 -0.91
N PRO A 136 -2.01 10.47 -2.22
CA PRO A 136 -3.16 10.20 -3.08
C PRO A 136 -4.00 9.00 -2.60
N GLN A 137 -3.34 7.96 -2.10
CA GLN A 137 -4.06 6.81 -1.52
C GLN A 137 -4.88 7.22 -0.29
N LEU A 138 -4.31 8.05 0.59
CA LEU A 138 -5.04 8.59 1.74
C LEU A 138 -6.25 9.42 1.30
N LEU A 139 -6.09 10.31 0.31
CA LEU A 139 -7.19 11.14 -0.20
C LEU A 139 -8.31 10.30 -0.81
N CYS A 140 -7.96 9.27 -1.59
CA CYS A 140 -8.91 8.31 -2.16
C CYS A 140 -9.70 7.58 -1.06
N GLU A 141 -9.04 7.15 0.02
CA GLU A 141 -9.70 6.46 1.12
C GLU A 141 -10.60 7.41 1.94
N LEU A 142 -10.14 8.64 2.19
CA LEU A 142 -10.94 9.68 2.85
C LEU A 142 -12.16 10.07 2.02
N TYR A 143 -12.04 10.11 0.69
CA TYR A 143 -13.17 10.32 -0.21
C TYR A 143 -14.18 9.16 -0.12
N GLY A 144 -13.71 7.91 -0.10
CA GLY A 144 -14.58 6.74 0.11
C GLY A 144 -15.33 6.81 1.44
N PHE A 145 -14.61 7.14 2.52
CA PHE A 145 -15.18 7.31 3.86
C PHE A 145 -16.21 8.46 3.91
N GLY A 146 -15.85 9.61 3.34
CA GLY A 146 -16.72 10.78 3.25
C GLY A 146 -17.98 10.52 2.43
N SER A 147 -17.87 9.79 1.32
CA SER A 147 -19.03 9.42 0.49
C SER A 147 -20.04 8.57 1.27
N VAL A 148 -19.57 7.62 2.09
CA VAL A 148 -20.45 6.77 2.92
C VAL A 148 -21.07 7.58 4.07
N LEU A 149 -20.30 8.43 4.74
CA LEU A 149 -20.79 9.24 5.86
C LEU A 149 -21.73 10.38 5.44
N LEU A 150 -21.36 11.15 4.41
CA LEU A 150 -22.09 12.35 3.99
C LEU A 150 -23.36 12.03 3.21
N LEU A 151 -23.32 11.03 2.33
CA LEU A 151 -24.48 10.72 1.50
C LEU A 151 -25.43 9.74 2.18
N GLY A 152 -25.05 9.14 3.33
CA GLY A 152 -25.82 8.09 4.00
C GLY A 152 -26.21 6.95 3.07
N LYS A 153 -25.58 6.87 1.89
CA LYS A 153 -25.97 6.01 0.79
C LYS A 153 -25.31 4.69 1.07
N ARG A 154 -26.01 3.92 1.89
CA ARG A 154 -25.89 2.49 2.07
C ARG A 154 -25.89 1.81 0.68
N ARG A 155 -24.73 1.76 0.03
CA ARG A 155 -24.46 0.96 -1.18
C ARG A 155 -24.32 -0.49 -0.72
N TRP A 156 -25.41 -1.07 -0.23
CA TRP A 156 -25.58 -2.53 -0.18
C TRP A 156 -26.27 -2.94 -1.47
#